data_AF-A0A1Q7YKD3-F1
#
_entry.id   AF-A0A1Q7YKD3-F1
#
_cell.length_a   1.000
_cell.length_b   1.000
_cell.length_c   1.000
_cell.angle_alpha   90.00
_cell.angle_beta   90.00
_cell.angle_gamma   90.00
#
_symmetry.space_group_name_H-M   'P 1'
#
loop_
_entity.id
_entity.type
_entity.pdbx_description
1 polymer ?
#
loop_
_entity_poly.entity_id
_entity_poly.type
_entity_poly.pdbx_seq_one_letter_code
_entity_poly.pdbx_strand_id
1 'polypeptide(L)'
;MTGFEGVAMESAILILASIYFFVTGVSHIMQPRVWAQFFMDMHGKGKVGSFLNALLHFPLGVLIVSFHNVWHGLHMILTLIGWGLVLKSFIYFVFPTHGMKMLGRVSVERSWEFIVAGIFSIGISGFLLYLLIYR
;
A
#
# COMPACT_ATOMS: atom_id res chain seq x y z
N MET A 1 -3.65 24.66 11.00
CA MET A 1 -4.66 23.74 11.54
C MET A 1 -4.61 23.89 13.04
N THR A 2 -5.77 24.09 13.66
CA THR A 2 -5.83 24.09 15.13
C THR A 2 -5.41 22.70 15.64
N GLY A 3 -4.82 22.61 16.84
CA GLY A 3 -4.28 21.34 17.35
C GLY A 3 -5.29 20.18 17.32
N PHE A 4 -6.58 20.48 17.52
CA PHE A 4 -7.66 19.49 17.49
C PHE A 4 -7.94 18.94 16.08
N GLU A 5 -7.98 19.80 15.06
CA GLU A 5 -8.20 19.38 13.67
C GLU A 5 -7.04 18.51 13.15
N GLY A 6 -5.80 18.83 13.55
CA GLY A 6 -4.63 18.04 13.21
C GLY A 6 -4.70 16.61 13.78
N VAL A 7 -5.05 16.49 15.07
CA VAL A 7 -5.18 15.18 15.73
C VAL A 7 -6.32 14.35 15.12
N ALA A 8 -7.45 14.98 14.81
CA ALA A 8 -8.59 14.32 14.17
C ALA A 8 -8.24 13.81 12.75
N MET A 9 -7.51 14.62 11.97
CA MET A 9 -7.05 14.24 10.63
C MET A 9 -6.08 13.06 10.69
N GLU A 10 -5.12 13.09 11.62
CA GLU A 10 -4.18 11.98 11.81
C GLU A 10 -4.92 10.68 12.19
N SER A 11 -5.93 10.76 13.07
CA SER A 11 -6.80 9.60 13.39
C SER A 11 -7.49 9.04 12.16
N ALA A 12 -8.04 9.92 11.33
CA ALA A 12 -8.75 9.52 10.12
C ALA A 12 -7.83 8.76 9.15
N ILE A 13 -6.57 9.18 9.02
CA ILE A 13 -5.58 8.46 8.20
C ILE A 13 -5.18 7.11 8.79
N LEU A 14 -4.98 7.02 10.11
CA LEU A 14 -4.74 5.72 10.75
C LEU A 14 -5.91 4.76 10.50
N ILE A 15 -7.16 5.23 10.64
CA ILE A 15 -8.37 4.43 10.39
C ILE A 15 -8.43 4.00 8.92
N LEU A 16 -8.27 4.94 7.99
CA LEU A 16 -8.26 4.67 6.54
C LEU A 16 -7.22 3.60 6.19
N ALA A 17 -5.98 3.79 6.64
CA ALA A 17 -4.88 2.87 6.37
C ALA A 17 -5.14 1.49 7.02
N SER A 18 -5.65 1.46 8.25
CA SER A 18 -6.01 0.20 8.93
C SER A 18 -7.03 -0.59 8.11
N ILE A 19 -8.13 0.04 7.70
CA ILE A 19 -9.17 -0.59 6.89
C ILE A 19 -8.60 -1.05 5.55
N TYR A 20 -7.83 -0.20 4.87
CA TYR A 20 -7.20 -0.53 3.59
C TYR A 20 -6.31 -1.78 3.70
N PHE A 21 -5.39 -1.80 4.68
CA PHE A 21 -4.47 -2.90 4.87
C PHE A 21 -5.17 -4.19 5.32
N PHE A 22 -6.22 -4.09 6.15
CA PHE A 22 -7.02 -5.23 6.54
C PHE A 22 -7.74 -5.87 5.36
N VAL A 23 -8.51 -5.08 4.60
CA VAL A 23 -9.30 -5.57 3.46
C VAL A 23 -8.38 -6.11 2.37
N THR A 24 -7.30 -5.39 2.05
CA THR A 24 -6.30 -5.83 1.08
C THR A 24 -5.63 -7.12 1.55
N GLY A 25 -5.27 -7.20 2.83
CA GLY A 25 -4.61 -8.37 3.41
C GLY A 25 -5.48 -9.62 3.39
N VAL A 26 -6.74 -9.51 3.82
CA VAL A 26 -7.71 -10.61 3.74
C VAL A 26 -7.91 -11.03 2.29
N SER A 27 -8.06 -10.08 1.36
CA SER A 27 -8.20 -10.37 -0.07
C SER A 27 -6.98 -11.12 -0.62
N HIS A 28 -5.77 -10.74 -0.23
CA HIS A 28 -4.53 -11.40 -0.63
C HIS A 28 -4.42 -12.85 -0.12
N ILE A 29 -4.85 -13.11 1.12
CA ILE A 29 -4.84 -14.46 1.71
C ILE A 29 -5.93 -15.34 1.09
N MET A 30 -7.13 -14.79 0.90
CA MET A 30 -8.28 -15.55 0.41
C MET A 30 -8.24 -15.78 -1.10
N GLN A 31 -7.67 -14.84 -1.87
CA GLN A 31 -7.66 -14.85 -3.33
C GLN A 31 -6.25 -14.69 -3.94
N PRO A 32 -5.22 -15.43 -3.47
CA PRO A 32 -3.83 -15.22 -3.88
C PRO A 32 -3.61 -15.45 -5.38
N ARG A 33 -4.29 -16.44 -5.97
CA ARG A 33 -4.19 -16.74 -7.41
C ARG A 33 -4.84 -15.65 -8.27
N VAL A 34 -5.93 -15.05 -7.79
CA VAL A 34 -6.60 -13.94 -8.50
C VAL A 34 -5.69 -12.71 -8.52
N TRP A 35 -5.02 -12.40 -7.40
CA TRP A 35 -4.02 -11.34 -7.36
C TRP A 35 -2.83 -11.63 -8.28
N ALA A 36 -2.31 -12.86 -8.29
CA ALA A 36 -1.25 -13.25 -9.23
C ALA A 36 -1.68 -13.02 -10.68
N GLN A 37 -2.89 -13.49 -11.05
CA GLN A 37 -3.43 -13.29 -12.40
C GLN A 37 -3.62 -11.81 -12.72
N PHE A 38 -4.16 -11.01 -11.80
CA PHE A 38 -4.34 -9.57 -11.97
C PHE A 38 -3.02 -8.85 -12.31
N PHE A 39 -1.94 -9.16 -11.59
CA PHE A 39 -0.63 -8.58 -11.85
C PHE A 39 0.01 -9.12 -13.16
N MET A 40 -0.24 -10.38 -13.52
CA MET A 40 0.16 -10.94 -14.81
C MET A 40 -0.58 -10.30 -15.99
N ASP A 41 -1.89 -10.05 -15.85
CA ASP A 41 -2.70 -9.36 -16.86
C ASP A 41 -2.23 -7.90 -17.03
N MET A 42 -1.84 -7.25 -15.94
CA MET A 42 -1.17 -5.95 -16.02
C MET A 42 0.17 -6.06 -16.73
N HIS A 43 1.01 -7.06 -16.43
CA HIS A 43 2.26 -7.25 -17.17
C HIS A 43 2.01 -7.39 -18.68
N GLY A 44 0.98 -8.12 -19.09
CA GLY A 44 0.56 -8.28 -20.49
C GLY A 44 0.21 -6.97 -21.20
N LYS A 45 -0.15 -5.91 -20.46
CA LYS A 45 -0.40 -4.55 -20.97
C LYS A 45 0.89 -3.71 -21.13
N GLY A 46 2.06 -4.28 -20.85
CA GLY A 46 3.35 -3.59 -20.97
C GLY A 46 3.44 -2.32 -20.10
N LYS A 47 3.85 -1.21 -20.71
CA LYS A 47 4.00 0.09 -20.00
C LYS A 47 2.70 0.61 -19.40
N VAL A 48 1.56 0.37 -20.07
CA VAL A 48 0.23 0.76 -19.55
C VAL A 48 -0.08 0.01 -18.26
N GLY A 49 0.27 -1.28 -18.19
CA GLY A 49 0.15 -2.06 -16.97
C GLY A 49 0.96 -1.51 -15.80
N SER A 50 2.20 -1.09 -16.06
CA SER A 50 3.03 -0.40 -15.06
C SER A 50 2.39 0.91 -14.58
N PHE A 51 1.79 1.68 -15.49
CA PHE A 51 1.11 2.93 -15.16
C PHE A 51 -0.15 2.68 -14.30
N LEU A 52 -0.95 1.65 -14.63
CA LEU A 52 -2.10 1.23 -13.83
C LEU A 52 -1.69 0.74 -12.44
N ASN A 53 -0.58 0.01 -12.35
CA ASN A 53 -0.01 -0.42 -11.08
C ASN A 53 0.40 0.77 -10.20
N ALA A 54 0.94 1.83 -10.79
CA ALA A 54 1.22 3.08 -10.07
C ALA A 54 -0.06 3.74 -9.54
N LEU A 55 -1.12 3.81 -10.36
CA LEU A 55 -2.43 4.35 -9.94
C LEU A 55 -3.07 3.57 -8.79
N LEU A 56 -2.79 2.28 -8.65
CA LEU A 56 -3.27 1.48 -7.52
C LEU A 56 -2.66 1.92 -6.18
N HIS A 57 -1.38 2.32 -6.18
CA HIS A 57 -0.63 2.64 -4.96
C HIS A 57 -0.60 4.13 -4.64
N PHE A 58 -0.63 4.98 -5.67
CA PHE A 58 -0.41 6.42 -5.55
C PHE A 58 -1.42 7.14 -4.65
N PRO A 59 -2.75 6.94 -4.77
CA PRO A 59 -3.73 7.69 -3.99
C PRO A 59 -3.54 7.48 -2.48
N LEU A 60 -3.34 6.24 -2.03
CA LEU A 60 -3.11 5.95 -0.63
C LEU A 60 -1.80 6.59 -0.13
N GLY A 61 -0.71 6.48 -0.92
CA GLY A 61 0.57 7.08 -0.58
C GLY A 61 0.47 8.59 -0.38
N VAL A 62 -0.18 9.30 -1.30
CA VAL A 62 -0.34 10.76 -1.22
C VAL A 62 -1.24 11.15 -0.04
N LEU A 63 -2.33 10.43 0.21
CA LEU A 63 -3.19 10.68 1.38
C LEU A 63 -2.40 10.55 2.69
N ILE A 64 -1.60 9.48 2.82
CA ILE A 64 -0.74 9.30 4.00
C ILE A 64 0.26 10.44 4.12
N VAL A 65 1.04 10.74 3.08
CA VAL A 65 2.10 11.78 3.16
C VAL A 65 1.51 13.17 3.44
N SER A 66 0.30 13.46 2.93
CA SER A 66 -0.34 14.77 3.08
C SER A 66 -0.94 14.99 4.46
N PHE A 67 -1.37 13.91 5.13
CA PHE A 67 -2.20 13.99 6.34
C PHE A 67 -1.64 13.19 7.54
N HIS A 68 -0.54 12.45 7.35
CA HIS A 68 0.19 11.65 8.35
C HIS A 68 1.69 11.69 8.07
N ASN A 69 2.35 12.81 8.39
CA ASN A 69 3.77 13.05 8.13
C ASN A 69 4.57 13.12 9.45
N VAL A 70 4.42 12.09 10.28
CA VAL A 70 5.02 12.00 11.62
C VAL A 70 6.37 11.29 11.53
N TRP A 71 7.46 11.92 11.99
CA TRP A 71 8.83 11.38 11.85
C TRP A 71 9.46 10.90 13.16
N HIS A 72 8.62 10.64 14.17
CA HIS A 72 9.08 10.18 15.48
C HIS A 72 8.25 9.01 16.01
N GLY A 73 8.88 8.19 16.84
CA GLY A 73 8.23 7.04 17.49
C GLY A 73 7.67 6.03 16.50
N LEU A 74 6.70 5.24 16.97
CA LEU A 74 6.10 4.15 16.21
C LEU A 74 5.21 4.64 15.04
N HIS A 75 4.65 5.84 15.14
CA HIS A 75 3.81 6.46 14.10
C HIS A 75 4.57 6.73 12.79
N MET A 76 5.90 6.83 12.85
CA MET A 76 6.78 6.99 11.68
C MET A 76 6.69 5.82 10.69
N ILE A 77 6.31 4.62 11.14
CA ILE A 77 6.17 3.46 10.23
C ILE A 77 5.15 3.76 9.14
N LEU A 78 4.02 4.38 9.46
CA LEU A 78 3.02 4.73 8.44
C LEU A 78 3.54 5.82 7.50
N THR A 79 4.29 6.80 8.02
CA THR A 79 4.94 7.84 7.20
C THR A 79 5.90 7.23 6.17
N LEU A 80 6.72 6.25 6.59
CA LEU A 80 7.65 5.54 5.70
C LEU A 80 6.90 4.73 4.64
N ILE A 81 5.80 4.07 5.00
CA ILE A 81 4.93 3.36 4.05
C ILE A 81 4.36 4.35 3.02
N GLY A 82 3.82 5.48 3.46
CA GLY A 82 3.26 6.52 2.59
C GLY A 82 4.27 7.01 1.56
N TRP A 83 5.47 7.40 2.02
CA TRP A 83 6.56 7.81 1.13
C TRP A 83 7.04 6.70 0.21
N GLY A 84 7.09 5.45 0.68
CA GLY A 84 7.41 4.29 -0.15
C GLY A 84 6.40 4.09 -1.30
N LEU A 85 5.11 4.24 -1.02
CA LEU A 85 4.05 4.17 -2.03
C LEU A 85 4.16 5.31 -3.05
N VAL A 86 4.40 6.54 -2.60
CA VAL A 86 4.60 7.71 -3.47
C VAL A 86 5.83 7.50 -4.36
N LEU A 87 6.98 7.14 -3.78
CA LEU A 87 8.21 6.93 -4.52
C LEU A 87 8.08 5.81 -5.55
N LYS A 88 7.51 4.66 -5.17
CA LYS A 88 7.24 3.56 -6.10
C LYS A 88 6.35 4.00 -7.26
N SER A 89 5.27 4.71 -6.96
CA SER A 89 4.34 5.19 -7.99
C SER A 89 4.99 6.21 -8.91
N PHE A 90 5.78 7.14 -8.36
CA PHE A 90 6.55 8.10 -9.13
C PHE A 90 7.51 7.40 -10.11
N ILE A 91 8.28 6.42 -9.63
CA ILE A 91 9.18 5.63 -10.50
C ILE A 91 8.37 4.95 -11.61
N TYR A 92 7.19 4.40 -11.32
CA TYR A 92 6.41 3.66 -12.31
C TYR A 92 5.68 4.58 -13.31
N PHE A 93 5.35 5.80 -12.92
CA PHE A 93 4.82 6.83 -13.83
C PHE A 93 5.91 7.38 -14.76
N VAL A 94 7.08 7.71 -14.23
CA VAL A 94 8.17 8.34 -14.98
C VAL A 94 8.99 7.30 -15.77
N PHE A 95 9.20 6.12 -15.20
CA PHE A 95 10.00 5.04 -15.77
C PHE A 95 9.19 3.72 -15.82
N PRO A 96 8.10 3.64 -16.62
CA PRO A 96 7.19 2.50 -16.63
C PRO A 96 7.84 1.17 -17.05
N THR A 97 8.99 1.21 -17.73
CA THR A 97 9.78 0.01 -18.01
C THR A 97 10.26 -0.67 -16.73
N HIS A 98 10.55 0.09 -15.66
CA HIS A 98 10.95 -0.48 -14.38
C HIS A 98 9.79 -1.24 -13.71
N GLY A 99 8.60 -0.64 -13.63
CA GLY A 99 7.43 -1.34 -13.08
C GLY A 99 6.99 -2.53 -13.91
N MET A 100 7.09 -2.46 -15.24
CA MET A 100 6.87 -3.60 -16.14
C MET A 100 7.81 -4.77 -15.82
N LYS A 101 9.13 -4.52 -15.67
CA LYS A 101 10.10 -5.57 -15.29
C LYS A 101 9.77 -6.21 -13.94
N MET A 102 9.24 -5.45 -13.00
CA MET A 102 8.83 -5.96 -11.69
C MET A 102 7.57 -6.84 -11.79
N LEU A 103 6.58 -6.41 -12.56
CA LEU A 103 5.35 -7.20 -12.81
C LEU A 103 5.66 -8.55 -13.46
N GLY A 104 6.67 -8.61 -14.34
CA GLY A 104 7.09 -9.86 -15.00
C GLY A 104 7.69 -10.91 -14.06
N ARG A 105 7.87 -10.61 -12.77
CA ARG A 105 8.31 -11.59 -11.76
C ARG A 105 7.14 -12.36 -11.12
N VAL A 106 5.91 -11.87 -11.30
CA VAL A 106 4.71 -12.49 -10.73
C VAL A 106 4.31 -13.70 -11.55
N SER A 107 3.97 -14.80 -10.87
CA SER A 107 3.43 -16.01 -11.49
C SER A 107 2.40 -16.68 -10.58
N VAL A 108 1.54 -17.54 -11.16
CA VAL A 108 0.53 -18.29 -10.40
C VAL A 108 1.19 -19.31 -9.47
N GLU A 109 2.32 -19.90 -9.87
CA GLU A 109 3.10 -20.86 -9.09
C GLU A 109 3.65 -20.22 -7.80
N ARG A 110 3.94 -18.90 -7.86
CA ARG A 110 4.39 -18.10 -6.73
C ARG A 110 3.25 -17.32 -6.06
N SER A 111 1.99 -17.70 -6.28
CA SER A 111 0.85 -16.97 -5.69
C SER A 111 0.87 -16.96 -4.15
N TRP A 112 1.59 -17.89 -3.51
CA TRP A 112 1.79 -17.90 -2.06
C TRP A 112 2.46 -16.62 -1.53
N GLU A 113 3.20 -15.88 -2.35
CA GLU A 113 3.77 -14.58 -1.98
C GLU A 113 2.70 -13.56 -1.63
N PHE A 114 1.53 -13.64 -2.28
CA PHE A 114 0.39 -12.81 -1.92
C PHE A 114 -0.15 -13.19 -0.54
N ILE A 115 -0.13 -14.45 -0.14
CA ILE A 115 -0.52 -14.86 1.24
C ILE A 115 0.41 -14.19 2.26
N VAL A 116 1.73 -14.22 2.02
CA VAL A 116 2.70 -13.57 2.90
C VAL A 116 2.49 -12.06 2.95
N ALA A 117 2.30 -11.42 1.79
CA ALA A 117 1.95 -10.00 1.72
C ALA A 117 0.64 -9.69 2.45
N GLY A 118 -0.32 -10.62 2.42
CA GLY A 118 -1.59 -10.49 3.10
C GLY A 118 -1.47 -10.57 4.61
N ILE A 119 -0.71 -11.55 5.14
CA ILE A 119 -0.39 -11.65 6.57
C ILE A 119 0.33 -10.39 7.06
N PHE A 120 1.33 -9.94 6.30
CA PHE A 120 2.04 -8.70 6.59
C PHE A 120 1.09 -7.49 6.63
N SER A 121 0.18 -7.38 5.67
CA SER A 121 -0.82 -6.30 5.62
C SER A 121 -1.78 -6.34 6.81
N ILE A 122 -2.24 -7.53 7.22
CA ILE A 122 -3.06 -7.69 8.44
C ILE A 122 -2.25 -7.28 9.68
N GLY A 123 -0.97 -7.64 9.75
CA GLY A 123 -0.06 -7.20 10.82
C GLY A 123 0.06 -5.68 10.91
N ILE A 124 0.23 -5.00 9.77
CA ILE A 124 0.20 -3.53 9.71
C ILE A 124 -1.15 -3.01 10.21
N SER A 125 -2.27 -3.56 9.74
CA SER A 125 -3.59 -3.11 10.21
C SER A 125 -3.73 -3.23 11.73
N GLY A 126 -3.33 -4.36 12.33
CA GLY A 126 -3.39 -4.54 13.77
C GLY A 126 -2.49 -3.55 14.51
N PHE A 127 -1.30 -3.30 13.98
CA PHE A 127 -0.37 -2.30 14.52
C PHE A 127 -0.93 -0.87 14.46
N LEU A 128 -1.56 -0.47 13.35
CA LEU A 128 -2.17 0.86 13.22
C LEU A 128 -3.37 1.05 14.15
N LEU A 129 -4.18 0.00 14.35
CA LEU A 129 -5.26 0.02 15.35
C LEU A 129 -4.72 0.12 16.78
N TYR A 130 -3.61 -0.57 17.08
CA TYR A 130 -2.92 -0.40 18.35
C TYR A 130 -2.47 1.05 18.56
N LEU A 131 -1.84 1.67 17.55
CA LEU A 131 -1.45 3.07 17.63
C LEU A 131 -2.65 4.00 17.84
N LEU A 132 -3.81 3.70 17.26
CA LEU A 132 -5.03 4.49 17.43
C LEU A 132 -5.61 4.40 18.86
N ILE A 133 -5.55 3.22 19.49
CA ILE A 133 -6.09 2.97 20.83
C ILE A 133 -5.19 3.53 21.93
N TYR A 134 -3.87 3.44 21.75
CA TYR A 134 -2.87 3.79 22.77
C TYR A 134 -2.11 5.08 22.44
N ARG A 135 -2.79 6.06 21.82
CA ARG A 135 -2.24 7.38 21.52
C ARG A 135 -1.84 8.16 22.77
#